data_AF-A0A2D8EVT2-F1
#
_entry.id   AF-A0A2D8EVT2-F1
#
_cell.length_a   1.000
_cell.length_b   1.000
_cell.length_c   1.000
_cell.angle_alpha   90.00
_cell.angle_beta   90.00
_cell.angle_gamma   90.00
#
_symmetry.space_group_name_H-M   'P 1'
#
loop_
_entity.id
_entity.type
_entity.pdbx_description
1 polymer ?
#
loop_
_entity_poly.entity_id
_entity_poly.type
_entity_poly.pdbx_seq_one_letter_code
_entity_poly.pdbx_strand_id
1 'polypeptide(L)'
;MSLVQPNIIAEALGITSNALRKRRVSGNNKDNLDYIVTSSGRALYKYDSIPPDVRVIVDKITIKRKRQAHDDRMKNDFRYANSLGKYNARRKALIQKEIDKKAKELLEEQKIAKMKLNENRSGSRDNWKENNYVKWVDARTPGNYWKSYSDYEKSKKKKSTEPYY
;
A
#
# COMPACT_ATOMS: atom_id res chain seq x y z
N MET A 1 -4.30 -35.15 -0.07
CA MET A 1 -5.56 -35.11 0.72
C MET A 1 -5.66 -33.78 1.42
N SER A 2 -6.68 -32.96 1.12
CA SER A 2 -6.96 -31.75 1.89
C SER A 2 -7.75 -32.11 3.16
N LEU A 3 -7.32 -31.57 4.29
CA LEU A 3 -7.89 -31.85 5.60
C LEU A 3 -8.65 -30.64 6.12
N VAL A 4 -9.85 -30.89 6.66
CA VAL A 4 -10.74 -29.87 7.21
C VAL A 4 -10.80 -29.98 8.72
N GLN A 5 -10.77 -28.84 9.39
CA GLN A 5 -10.86 -28.76 10.84
C GLN A 5 -12.27 -29.12 11.34
N PRO A 6 -12.39 -29.76 12.52
CA PRO A 6 -13.67 -30.22 13.04
C PRO A 6 -14.64 -29.07 13.34
N ASN A 7 -14.14 -27.89 13.71
CA ASN A 7 -14.99 -26.72 13.96
C ASN A 7 -15.67 -26.21 12.67
N ILE A 8 -14.96 -26.27 11.53
CA ILE A 8 -15.51 -25.84 10.23
C ILE A 8 -16.62 -26.80 9.78
N ILE A 9 -16.40 -28.10 9.96
CA ILE A 9 -17.41 -29.12 9.63
C ILE A 9 -18.63 -29.03 10.55
N ALA A 10 -18.41 -28.86 11.85
CA ALA A 10 -19.50 -28.72 12.81
C ALA A 10 -20.41 -27.54 12.43
N GLU A 11 -19.80 -26.39 12.11
CA GLU A 11 -20.51 -25.20 11.63
C GLU A 11 -21.24 -25.44 10.31
N ALA A 12 -20.63 -26.13 9.34
CA ALA A 12 -21.26 -26.45 8.07
C ALA A 12 -22.45 -27.40 8.21
N LEU A 13 -22.41 -28.31 9.19
CA LEU A 13 -23.51 -29.22 9.54
C LEU A 13 -24.54 -28.60 10.50
N GLY A 14 -24.33 -27.36 10.95
CA GLY A 14 -25.21 -26.69 11.91
C GLY A 14 -25.22 -27.32 13.31
N ILE A 15 -24.15 -28.04 13.69
CA ILE A 15 -24.01 -28.70 14.99
C ILE A 15 -22.83 -28.14 15.78
N THR A 16 -22.77 -28.44 17.08
CA THR A 16 -21.60 -28.09 17.88
C THR A 16 -20.44 -29.06 17.61
N SER A 17 -19.20 -28.59 17.78
CA SER A 17 -18.01 -29.44 17.65
C SER A 17 -18.00 -30.61 18.65
N ASN A 18 -18.62 -30.43 19.82
CA ASN A 18 -18.81 -31.51 20.79
C ASN A 18 -19.84 -32.54 20.31
N ALA A 19 -20.95 -32.10 19.71
CA ALA A 19 -21.91 -33.02 19.10
C ALA A 19 -21.26 -33.83 17.96
N LEU A 20 -20.45 -33.18 17.11
CA LEU A 20 -19.68 -33.85 16.06
C LEU A 20 -18.70 -34.89 16.66
N ARG A 21 -18.02 -34.56 17.76
CA ARG A 21 -17.16 -35.51 18.49
C ARG A 21 -17.96 -36.69 19.04
N LYS A 22 -19.11 -36.43 19.66
CA LYS A 22 -19.98 -37.49 20.21
C LYS A 22 -20.50 -38.42 19.12
N ARG A 23 -20.87 -37.92 17.93
CA ARG A 23 -21.27 -38.75 16.79
C ARG A 23 -20.17 -39.74 16.39
N ARG A 24 -18.92 -39.28 16.31
CA ARG A 24 -17.77 -40.16 16.04
C ARG A 24 -17.59 -41.22 17.12
N VAL A 25 -17.55 -40.83 18.40
CA VAL A 25 -17.28 -41.75 19.51
C VAL A 25 -18.42 -42.75 19.70
N SER A 26 -19.65 -42.32 19.48
CA SER A 26 -20.85 -43.16 19.59
C SER A 26 -20.99 -44.18 18.45
N GLY A 27 -20.18 -44.11 17.40
CA GLY A 27 -20.31 -44.96 16.21
C GLY A 27 -21.50 -44.62 15.29
N ASN A 28 -22.44 -43.80 15.74
CA ASN A 28 -23.58 -43.30 14.96
C ASN A 28 -23.19 -42.13 14.05
N ASN A 29 -22.25 -42.36 13.14
CA ASN A 29 -21.86 -41.41 12.11
C ASN A 29 -22.89 -41.40 10.97
N LYS A 30 -24.00 -40.70 11.19
CA LYS A 30 -25.06 -40.51 10.17
C LYS A 30 -24.52 -39.93 8.86
N ASP A 31 -23.45 -39.15 8.93
CA ASP A 31 -22.90 -38.39 7.81
C ASP A 31 -21.76 -39.12 7.05
N ASN A 32 -21.37 -40.33 7.50
CA ASN A 32 -20.32 -41.19 6.93
C ASN A 32 -19.03 -40.45 6.49
N LEU A 33 -18.55 -39.53 7.33
CA LEU A 33 -17.40 -38.69 7.05
C LEU A 33 -16.09 -39.40 7.41
N ASP A 34 -15.16 -39.50 6.46
CA ASP A 34 -13.80 -39.97 6.75
C ASP A 34 -13.02 -38.94 7.57
N TYR A 35 -12.30 -39.43 8.58
CA TYR A 35 -11.41 -38.61 9.39
C TYR A 35 -10.10 -39.34 9.74
N ILE A 36 -9.09 -38.54 10.06
CA ILE A 36 -7.80 -38.97 10.59
C ILE A 36 -7.66 -38.32 11.95
N VAL A 37 -7.25 -39.09 12.96
CA VAL A 37 -6.97 -38.57 14.30
C VAL A 37 -5.47 -38.31 14.40
N THR A 38 -5.10 -37.07 14.73
CA THR A 38 -3.69 -36.72 14.99
C THR A 38 -3.22 -37.31 16.31
N SER A 39 -1.91 -37.39 16.52
CA SER A 39 -1.30 -37.81 17.80
C SER A 39 -1.80 -37.01 19.02
N SER A 40 -2.23 -35.77 18.81
CA SER A 40 -2.85 -34.90 19.82
C SER A 40 -4.34 -35.17 20.09
N GLY A 41 -4.92 -36.22 19.49
CA GLY A 41 -6.33 -36.58 19.65
C GLY A 41 -7.32 -35.71 18.89
N ARG A 42 -6.85 -34.81 18.00
CA ARG A 42 -7.71 -33.99 17.14
C ARG A 42 -8.07 -34.76 15.88
N ALA A 43 -9.37 -34.90 15.63
CA ALA A 43 -9.85 -35.49 14.39
C ALA A 43 -9.97 -34.42 13.28
N LEU A 44 -9.27 -34.66 12.18
CA LEU A 44 -9.31 -33.90 10.95
C LEU A 44 -10.05 -34.70 9.89
N TYR A 45 -10.89 -34.05 9.11
CA TYR A 45 -11.74 -34.75 8.14
C TYR A 45 -11.19 -34.61 6.73
N LYS A 46 -11.33 -35.67 5.92
CA LYS A 46 -10.94 -35.61 4.50
C LYS A 46 -11.97 -34.77 3.76
N TYR A 47 -11.53 -33.75 3.02
CA TYR A 47 -12.45 -32.93 2.24
C TYR A 47 -13.18 -33.76 1.17
N ASP A 48 -12.47 -34.72 0.57
CA ASP A 48 -12.97 -35.56 -0.53
C ASP A 48 -14.06 -36.55 -0.12
N SER A 49 -14.28 -36.79 1.18
CA SER A 49 -15.37 -37.64 1.68
C SER A 49 -16.60 -36.83 2.10
N ILE A 50 -16.53 -35.50 2.11
CA ILE A 50 -17.64 -34.65 2.57
C ILE A 50 -18.70 -34.59 1.46
N PRO A 51 -20.01 -34.62 1.79
CA PRO A 51 -21.09 -34.40 0.83
C PRO A 51 -20.93 -33.07 0.07
N PRO A 52 -21.26 -33.00 -1.23
CA PRO A 52 -21.10 -31.77 -2.04
C PRO A 52 -21.78 -30.54 -1.42
N ASP A 53 -22.99 -30.70 -0.87
CA ASP A 53 -23.75 -29.61 -0.25
C ASP A 53 -23.00 -28.99 0.94
N VAL A 54 -22.40 -29.83 1.77
CA VAL A 54 -21.62 -29.41 2.93
C VAL A 54 -20.29 -28.78 2.50
N ARG A 55 -19.67 -29.26 1.41
CA ARG A 55 -18.43 -28.66 0.87
C ARG A 55 -18.61 -27.22 0.46
N VAL A 56 -19.71 -26.88 -0.21
CA VAL A 56 -20.01 -25.49 -0.59
C VAL A 56 -20.02 -24.57 0.64
N ILE A 57 -20.60 -25.05 1.75
CA ILE A 57 -20.65 -24.28 3.00
C ILE A 57 -19.27 -24.21 3.66
N VAL A 58 -18.52 -25.32 3.69
CA VAL A 58 -17.14 -25.37 4.18
C VAL A 58 -16.26 -24.39 3.41
N ASP A 59 -16.34 -24.35 2.09
CA ASP A 59 -15.57 -23.43 1.27
C ASP A 59 -15.96 -21.98 1.55
N LYS A 60 -17.26 -21.68 1.66
CA LYS A 60 -17.74 -20.34 2.06
C LYS A 60 -17.18 -19.93 3.42
N ILE A 61 -17.22 -20.80 4.43
CA ILE A 61 -16.67 -20.52 5.76
C ILE A 61 -15.16 -20.28 5.68
N THR A 62 -14.45 -21.13 4.93
CA THR A 62 -12.99 -21.10 4.82
C THR A 62 -12.52 -19.86 4.06
N ILE A 63 -13.20 -19.49 2.97
CA ILE A 63 -12.96 -18.28 2.20
C ILE A 63 -13.28 -17.03 3.03
N LYS A 64 -14.44 -17.00 3.71
CA LYS A 64 -14.86 -15.87 4.56
C LYS A 64 -13.84 -15.61 5.67
N ARG A 65 -13.38 -16.65 6.37
CA ARG A 65 -12.36 -16.52 7.43
C ARG A 65 -11.01 -16.03 6.92
N LYS A 66 -10.60 -16.44 5.71
CA LYS A 66 -9.35 -15.98 5.09
C LYS A 66 -9.41 -14.52 4.63
N ARG A 67 -10.58 -14.03 4.24
CA ARG A 67 -10.77 -12.69 3.65
C ARG A 67 -11.19 -11.59 4.62
N GLN A 68 -11.39 -11.88 5.91
CA GLN A 68 -11.80 -10.84 6.86
C GLN A 68 -10.71 -9.79 7.04
N ALA A 69 -11.06 -8.52 6.76
CA ALA A 69 -10.21 -7.37 6.98
C ALA A 69 -9.86 -7.22 8.48
N HIS A 70 -8.74 -6.53 8.74
CA HIS A 70 -8.31 -6.27 10.11
C HIS A 70 -9.35 -5.47 10.90
N ASP A 71 -9.93 -4.45 10.28
CA ASP A 71 -10.87 -3.53 10.92
C ASP A 71 -12.20 -4.22 11.24
N ASP A 72 -12.66 -5.12 10.35
CA ASP A 72 -13.86 -5.92 10.60
C ASP A 72 -13.66 -6.91 11.76
N ARG A 73 -12.47 -7.52 11.87
CA ARG A 73 -12.15 -8.38 13.01
C ARG A 73 -11.99 -7.60 14.30
N MET A 74 -11.50 -6.36 14.25
CA MET A 74 -11.44 -5.48 15.42
C MET A 74 -12.83 -5.19 15.99
N LYS A 75 -13.85 -5.08 15.12
CA LYS A 75 -15.24 -4.79 15.54
C LYS A 75 -16.01 -6.03 15.98
N ASN A 76 -15.90 -7.13 15.23
CA ASN A 76 -16.77 -8.30 15.40
C ASN A 76 -16.20 -9.36 16.35
N ASP A 77 -14.87 -9.46 16.50
CA ASP A 77 -14.21 -10.46 17.35
C ASP A 77 -13.55 -9.84 18.57
N PHE A 78 -14.23 -9.85 19.73
CA PHE A 78 -13.69 -9.32 20.99
C PHE A 78 -12.33 -9.93 21.39
N ARG A 79 -12.13 -11.23 21.14
CA ARG A 79 -10.86 -11.92 21.45
C ARG A 79 -9.74 -11.46 20.52
N TYR A 80 -10.01 -11.29 19.24
CA TYR A 80 -9.03 -10.73 18.31
C TYR A 80 -8.69 -9.30 18.70
N ALA A 81 -9.71 -8.53 19.08
CA ALA A 81 -9.55 -7.15 19.45
C ALA A 81 -8.63 -6.96 20.65
N ASN A 82 -8.80 -7.79 21.68
CA ASN A 82 -8.01 -7.72 22.90
C ASN A 82 -6.64 -8.41 22.84
N SER A 83 -6.34 -9.15 21.77
CA SER A 83 -5.06 -9.83 21.59
C SER A 83 -4.24 -9.19 20.47
N LEU A 84 -4.14 -9.86 19.32
CA LEU A 84 -3.32 -9.47 18.17
C LEU A 84 -3.77 -8.16 17.54
N GLY A 85 -5.07 -7.83 17.64
CA GLY A 85 -5.64 -6.62 17.06
C GLY A 85 -4.98 -5.34 17.56
N LYS A 86 -4.95 -5.14 18.88
CA LYS A 86 -4.32 -3.97 19.52
C LYS A 86 -2.83 -3.84 19.20
N TYR A 87 -2.09 -4.95 19.17
CA TYR A 87 -0.67 -4.91 18.85
C TYR A 87 -0.43 -4.46 17.40
N ASN A 88 -1.17 -5.01 16.45
CA ASN A 88 -1.06 -4.63 15.04
C ASN A 88 -1.47 -3.17 14.81
N ALA A 89 -2.52 -2.70 15.49
CA ALA A 89 -2.94 -1.30 15.44
C ALA A 89 -1.84 -0.36 15.96
N ARG A 90 -1.20 -0.69 17.09
CA ARG A 90 -0.05 0.07 17.62
C ARG A 90 1.11 0.10 16.63
N ARG A 91 1.45 -1.04 16.02
CA ARG A 91 2.54 -1.13 15.04
C ARG A 91 2.28 -0.25 13.82
N LYS A 92 1.07 -0.31 13.26
CA LYS A 92 0.65 0.56 12.14
C LYS A 92 0.72 2.04 12.52
N ALA A 93 0.28 2.40 13.72
CA ALA A 93 0.32 3.78 14.18
C ALA A 93 1.75 4.32 14.34
N LEU A 94 2.69 3.50 14.81
CA LEU A 94 4.11 3.89 14.88
C LEU A 94 4.70 4.13 13.50
N ILE A 95 4.47 3.21 12.57
CA ILE A 95 4.93 3.36 11.18
C ILE A 95 4.35 4.62 10.55
N GLN A 96 3.05 4.89 10.75
CA GLN A 96 2.42 6.09 10.23
C GLN A 96 3.05 7.36 10.82
N LYS A 97 3.31 7.39 12.12
CA LYS A 97 4.00 8.52 12.77
C LYS A 97 5.40 8.76 12.19
N GLU A 98 6.14 7.70 11.89
CA GLU A 98 7.46 7.82 11.26
C GLU A 98 7.37 8.38 9.84
N ILE A 99 6.39 7.91 9.05
CA ILE A 99 6.12 8.43 7.70
C ILE A 99 5.74 9.92 7.78
N ASP A 100 4.82 10.29 8.67
CA ASP A 100 4.37 11.67 8.85
C ASP A 100 5.52 12.59 9.29
N LYS A 101 6.42 12.10 10.14
CA LYS A 101 7.61 12.84 10.56
C LYS A 101 8.54 13.10 9.37
N LYS A 102 8.87 12.06 8.60
CA LYS A 102 9.71 12.20 7.38
C LYS A 102 9.08 13.12 6.34
N ALA A 103 7.76 13.06 6.17
CA ALA A 103 7.05 13.95 5.25
C ALA A 103 7.16 15.42 5.68
N LYS A 104 7.11 15.71 6.99
CA LYS A 104 7.31 17.06 7.52
C LYS A 104 8.74 17.56 7.31
N GLU A 105 9.74 16.73 7.62
CA GLU A 105 11.16 17.05 7.42
C GLU A 105 11.44 17.41 5.95
N LEU A 106 10.94 16.61 5.00
CA LEU A 106 11.06 16.89 3.56
C LEU A 106 10.39 18.20 3.14
N LEU A 107 9.22 18.52 3.70
CA LEU A 107 8.53 19.79 3.40
C LEU A 107 9.32 21.00 3.92
N GLU A 108 9.93 20.89 5.10
CA GLU A 108 10.78 21.94 5.67
C GLU A 108 12.05 22.14 4.84
N GLU A 109 12.72 21.06 4.44
CA GLU A 109 13.87 21.10 3.54
C GLU A 109 13.54 21.78 2.21
N GLN A 110 12.41 21.43 1.60
CA GLN A 110 11.95 22.08 0.36
C GLN A 110 11.67 23.56 0.56
N LYS A 111 11.06 23.96 1.68
CA LYS A 111 10.83 25.37 2.00
C LYS A 111 12.15 26.14 2.14
N ILE A 112 13.12 25.57 2.88
CA ILE A 112 14.44 26.16 3.05
C ILE A 112 15.17 26.28 1.71
N ALA A 113 15.14 25.23 0.88
CA ALA A 113 15.74 25.25 -0.45
C ALA A 113 15.11 26.32 -1.34
N LYS A 114 13.78 26.48 -1.29
CA LYS A 114 13.06 27.52 -2.02
C LYS A 114 13.41 28.92 -1.52
N MET A 115 13.55 29.12 -0.20
CA MET A 115 14.01 30.39 0.37
C MET A 115 15.43 30.72 -0.07
N LYS A 116 16.38 29.79 0.04
CA LYS A 116 17.76 29.97 -0.44
C LYS A 116 17.82 30.30 -1.94
N LEU A 117 17.01 29.63 -2.75
CA LEU A 117 16.91 29.90 -4.18
C LEU A 117 16.34 31.30 -4.44
N ASN A 118 15.31 31.70 -3.70
CA ASN A 118 14.76 33.04 -3.76
C ASN A 118 15.79 34.09 -3.32
N GLU A 119 16.52 33.89 -2.22
CA GLU A 119 17.60 34.77 -1.76
C GLU A 119 18.69 34.91 -2.83
N ASN A 120 19.11 33.80 -3.45
CA ASN A 120 20.07 33.84 -4.56
C ASN A 120 19.54 34.60 -5.79
N ARG A 121 18.21 34.62 -6.02
CA ARG A 121 17.57 35.36 -7.11
C ARG A 121 17.27 36.82 -6.75
N SER A 122 16.95 37.09 -5.49
CA SER A 122 16.52 38.38 -4.96
C SER A 122 17.68 39.18 -4.35
N GLY A 123 18.89 38.62 -4.32
CA GLY A 123 20.11 39.35 -4.01
C GLY A 123 20.08 40.65 -4.80
N SER A 124 19.92 41.76 -4.06
CA SER A 124 19.77 43.08 -4.65
C SER A 124 20.89 43.27 -5.67
N ARG A 125 20.55 43.87 -6.82
CA ARG A 125 21.57 44.34 -7.78
C ARG A 125 22.62 45.24 -7.10
N ASP A 126 22.31 45.75 -5.91
CA ASP A 126 23.16 46.60 -5.08
C ASP A 126 24.25 45.85 -4.30
N ASN A 127 24.16 44.52 -4.12
CA ASN A 127 25.17 43.71 -3.40
C ASN A 127 26.04 42.86 -4.34
N TRP A 128 26.11 43.21 -5.62
CA TRP A 128 27.05 42.60 -6.55
C TRP A 128 28.46 43.12 -6.27
N LYS A 129 29.38 42.24 -5.91
CA LYS A 129 30.81 42.59 -5.85
C LYS A 129 31.27 43.02 -7.26
N GLU A 130 32.20 43.97 -7.36
CA GLU A 130 32.71 44.50 -8.64
C GLU A 130 33.11 43.39 -9.65
N ASN A 131 33.64 42.28 -9.16
CA ASN A 131 33.99 41.10 -9.98
C ASN A 131 32.79 40.42 -10.70
N ASN A 132 31.55 40.66 -10.26
CA ASN A 132 30.34 40.17 -10.95
C ASN A 132 29.95 41.03 -12.16
N TYR A 133 30.43 42.27 -12.24
CA TYR A 133 30.26 43.15 -13.42
C TYR A 133 31.27 42.83 -14.51
N VAL A 134 32.39 42.19 -14.16
CA VAL A 134 33.44 41.79 -15.11
C VAL A 134 33.21 40.35 -15.56
N LYS A 135 32.33 40.17 -16.56
CA LYS A 135 32.40 38.96 -17.39
C LYS A 135 33.52 39.15 -18.41
N TRP A 136 34.47 38.22 -18.45
CA TRP A 136 35.39 38.13 -19.57
C TRP A 136 34.58 37.80 -20.82
N VAL A 137 34.38 38.80 -21.68
CA VAL A 137 33.87 38.61 -23.03
C VAL A 137 35.09 38.25 -23.86
N ASP A 138 35.12 37.03 -24.41
CA ASP A 138 36.15 36.67 -25.37
C ASP A 138 36.00 37.60 -26.58
N ALA A 139 37.03 38.39 -26.87
CA ALA A 139 37.04 39.38 -27.95
C ALA A 139 36.87 38.74 -29.35
N ARG A 140 37.03 37.41 -29.46
CA ARG A 140 36.78 36.63 -30.68
C ARG A 140 35.35 36.13 -30.81
N THR A 141 34.58 36.16 -29.73
CA THR A 141 33.12 36.00 -29.77
C THR A 141 32.48 37.37 -29.84
N PRO A 142 31.93 37.81 -30.99
CA PRO A 142 31.13 39.01 -30.99
C PRO A 142 29.97 38.76 -30.02
N GLY A 143 29.83 39.63 -29.02
CA GLY A 143 28.65 39.73 -28.15
C GLY A 143 27.43 40.20 -28.94
N ASN A 144 27.10 39.45 -29.98
CA ASN A 144 26.02 39.68 -30.91
C ASN A 144 25.01 38.57 -30.63
N TYR A 145 23.82 38.93 -30.18
CA TYR A 145 22.72 37.98 -29.95
C TYR A 145 22.24 37.29 -31.25
N TRP A 146 22.89 37.58 -32.37
CA TRP A 146 22.64 37.13 -33.72
C TRP A 146 23.73 36.15 -34.15
N LYS A 147 23.35 34.93 -34.56
CA LYS A 147 24.31 33.87 -34.93
C LYS A 147 24.96 34.08 -36.30
N SER A 148 24.48 35.05 -37.09
CA SER A 148 25.02 35.43 -38.40
C SER A 148 24.58 36.84 -38.83
N TYR A 149 25.21 37.42 -39.85
CA TYR A 149 24.77 38.69 -40.45
C TYR A 149 23.35 38.60 -41.02
N SER A 150 22.99 37.43 -41.56
CA SER A 150 21.61 37.12 -41.99
C SER A 150 20.60 37.23 -40.84
N ASP A 151 20.96 36.81 -39.63
CA ASP A 151 20.08 36.85 -38.45
C ASP A 151 19.81 38.31 -38.02
N TYR A 152 20.86 39.15 -38.07
CA TYR A 152 20.74 40.58 -37.82
C TYR A 152 19.79 41.26 -38.81
N GLU A 153 19.90 40.99 -40.11
CA GLU A 153 18.97 41.56 -41.10
C GLU A 153 17.54 41.05 -40.97
N LYS A 154 17.35 39.77 -40.62
CA LYS A 154 16.01 39.20 -40.38
C LYS A 154 15.33 39.84 -39.17
N SER A 155 16.08 40.21 -38.13
CA SER A 155 15.54 40.88 -36.95
C SER A 155 14.95 42.27 -37.22
N LYS A 156 15.40 42.95 -38.29
CA LYS A 156 14.86 44.23 -38.73
C LYS A 156 13.53 44.11 -39.48
N LYS A 157 13.18 42.90 -39.94
CA LYS A 157 11.91 42.67 -40.65
C LYS A 157 10.78 42.52 -39.62
N LYS A 158 9.69 43.29 -39.80
CA LYS A 158 8.47 43.15 -38.98
C LYS A 158 7.95 41.72 -39.14
N LYS A 159 7.78 41.00 -38.02
CA LYS A 159 7.17 39.66 -38.03
C LYS A 159 5.72 39.79 -38.49
N SER A 160 5.36 39.10 -39.58
CA SER A 160 3.96 38.95 -39.96
C SER A 160 3.29 38.01 -38.97
N THR A 161 2.18 38.44 -38.38
CA THR A 161 1.35 37.61 -37.51
C THR A 161 0.58 36.64 -38.40
N GLU A 162 0.99 35.37 -38.44
CA GLU A 162 0.16 34.33 -39.07
C GLU A 162 -0.95 33.92 -38.10
N PRO A 163 -2.22 33.84 -38.55
CA PRO A 163 -3.31 33.37 -37.71
C PRO A 163 -3.19 31.86 -37.48
N TYR A 164 -3.36 31.44 -36.22
CA TYR A 164 -3.47 30.04 -35.83
C TYR A 164 -4.86 29.53 -36.27
N TYR A 165 -4.90 28.49 -37.11
CA TYR A 165 -6.12 27.72 -37.43
C TYR A 165 -6.17 26.44 -36.59
#